data_AF-A0A2I1FAS3-F1
#
_entry.id   AF-A0A2I1FAS3-F1
#
_cell.length_a   1.000
_cell.length_b   1.000
_cell.length_c   1.000
_cell.angle_alpha   90.00
_cell.angle_beta   90.00
_cell.angle_gamma   90.00
#
_symmetry.space_group_name_H-M   'P 1'
#
loop_
_entity.id
_entity.type
_entity.pdbx_description
1 polymer ?
#
loop_
_entity_poly.entity_id
_entity_poly.type
_entity_poly.pdbx_seq_one_letter_code
_entity_poly.pdbx_strand_id
1 'polypeptide(L)'
;MRYYTKEGVPMEKIGLLLRKGIFPYEYIDSHEKFKETSLPSIEKFYSDLKGRISQKNYEHAQKTAFRETSMKYYELDPSHYVSAASLTWDVMLKYTGVKIELFTDMEMHDFAEKAKRGGITMSCRCYFKANNPKCKNFDIRRPKTWLSYVDANNLYGWAMSQYLQIGNYKWEYSDEFLKDPENNKKVFNTILKKRKDAT
;
A
#
# COMPACT_ATOMS: atom_id res chain seq x y z
N MET A 1 -13.48 3.95 -11.48
CA MET A 1 -14.86 3.54 -11.83
C MET A 1 -14.97 2.91 -13.20
N ARG A 2 -14.54 3.56 -14.30
CA ARG A 2 -14.66 3.01 -15.68
C ARG A 2 -14.04 1.63 -15.89
N TYR A 3 -13.04 1.24 -15.10
CA TYR A 3 -12.42 -0.09 -15.14
C TYR A 3 -13.38 -1.17 -14.61
N TYR A 4 -13.90 -1.00 -13.39
CA TYR A 4 -14.81 -1.97 -12.76
C TYR A 4 -16.13 -2.17 -13.52
N THR A 5 -16.67 -1.11 -14.15
CA THR A 5 -17.86 -1.24 -15.00
C THR A 5 -17.59 -1.92 -16.34
N LYS A 6 -16.35 -1.88 -16.87
CA LYS A 6 -15.96 -2.63 -18.06
C LYS A 6 -15.81 -4.13 -17.78
N GLU A 7 -15.37 -4.49 -16.58
CA GLU A 7 -15.26 -5.87 -16.10
C GLU A 7 -16.60 -6.46 -15.60
N GLY A 8 -17.72 -5.78 -15.86
CA GLY A 8 -19.06 -6.28 -15.51
C GLY A 8 -19.40 -6.26 -14.01
N VAL A 9 -18.63 -5.55 -13.17
CA VAL A 9 -18.92 -5.46 -11.73
C VAL A 9 -20.16 -4.56 -11.51
N PRO A 10 -21.22 -5.06 -10.83
CA PRO A 10 -22.41 -4.27 -10.56
C PRO A 10 -22.11 -2.98 -9.79
N MET A 11 -22.77 -1.88 -10.17
CA MET A 11 -22.51 -0.56 -9.60
C MET A 11 -22.76 -0.48 -8.08
N GLU A 12 -23.71 -1.28 -7.57
CA GLU A 12 -23.97 -1.41 -6.13
C GLU A 12 -22.75 -1.96 -5.38
N LYS A 13 -22.06 -2.96 -5.93
CA LYS A 13 -20.83 -3.53 -5.34
C LYS A 13 -19.65 -2.56 -5.40
N ILE A 14 -19.55 -1.77 -6.48
CA ILE A 14 -18.53 -0.71 -6.59
C ILE A 14 -18.73 0.34 -5.48
N GLY A 15 -19.99 0.72 -5.21
CA GLY A 15 -20.33 1.64 -4.11
C GLY A 15 -19.92 1.11 -2.73
N LEU A 16 -19.99 -0.20 -2.51
CA LEU A 16 -19.52 -0.83 -1.27
C LEU A 16 -17.98 -0.76 -1.14
N LEU A 17 -17.24 -1.03 -2.22
CA LEU A 17 -15.76 -1.04 -2.21
C LEU A 17 -15.14 0.34 -1.99
N LEU A 18 -15.83 1.41 -2.40
CA LEU A 18 -15.33 2.78 -2.30
C LEU A 18 -15.57 3.43 -0.92
N ARG A 19 -16.27 2.74 -0.02
CA ARG A 19 -16.60 3.23 1.31
C ARG A 19 -15.75 2.51 2.35
N LYS A 20 -15.30 3.25 3.36
CA LYS A 20 -14.50 2.68 4.46
C LYS A 20 -15.32 1.62 5.21
N GLY A 21 -14.73 0.45 5.43
CA GLY A 21 -15.30 -0.61 6.24
C GLY A 21 -15.57 -0.17 7.70
N ILE A 22 -16.56 -0.79 8.31
CA ILE A 22 -17.00 -0.53 9.68
C ILE A 22 -16.82 -1.83 10.47
N PHE A 23 -16.13 -1.74 11.60
CA PHE A 23 -15.74 -2.91 12.39
C PHE A 23 -15.97 -2.66 13.89
N PRO A 24 -16.53 -3.62 14.65
CA PRO A 24 -16.85 -3.45 16.05
C PRO A 24 -15.64 -3.76 16.94
N TYR A 25 -14.68 -2.83 17.01
CA TYR A 25 -13.40 -3.06 17.72
C TYR A 25 -13.59 -3.47 19.18
N GLU A 26 -14.44 -2.77 19.93
CA GLU A 26 -14.67 -3.04 21.37
C GLU A 26 -15.37 -4.36 21.64
N TYR A 27 -16.11 -4.89 20.65
CA TYR A 27 -16.73 -6.20 20.78
C TYR A 27 -15.68 -7.32 20.77
N ILE A 28 -14.58 -7.14 20.04
CA ILE A 28 -13.58 -8.17 19.80
C ILE A 28 -12.56 -8.18 20.95
N ASP A 29 -12.97 -8.72 22.08
CA ASP A 29 -12.18 -8.82 23.31
C ASP A 29 -11.51 -10.20 23.52
N SER A 30 -11.79 -11.17 22.65
CA SER A 30 -11.36 -12.55 22.82
C SER A 30 -11.23 -13.26 21.48
N HIS A 31 -10.36 -14.27 21.43
CA HIS A 31 -10.12 -15.04 20.21
C HIS A 31 -11.36 -15.82 19.75
N GLU A 32 -12.20 -16.27 20.70
CA GLU A 32 -13.43 -17.02 20.39
C GLU A 32 -14.41 -16.20 19.54
N LYS A 33 -14.46 -14.87 19.74
CA LYS A 33 -15.34 -14.00 18.93
C LYS A 33 -14.93 -13.90 17.47
N PHE A 34 -13.68 -14.22 17.13
CA PHE A 34 -13.27 -14.34 15.72
C PHE A 34 -13.80 -15.62 15.05
N LYS A 35 -14.20 -16.62 15.84
CA LYS A 35 -14.81 -17.84 15.30
C LYS A 35 -16.30 -17.67 14.98
N GLU A 36 -16.92 -16.58 15.46
CA GLU A 36 -18.31 -16.25 15.13
C GLU A 36 -18.48 -16.00 13.63
N THR A 37 -19.53 -16.57 13.05
CA THR A 37 -19.81 -16.51 11.60
C THR A 37 -20.75 -15.38 11.22
N SER A 38 -21.25 -14.61 12.19
CA SER A 38 -22.16 -13.49 11.98
C SER A 38 -21.67 -12.26 12.74
N LEU A 39 -22.05 -11.08 12.25
CA LEU A 39 -21.76 -9.84 12.95
C LEU A 39 -22.60 -9.76 14.24
N PRO A 40 -22.04 -9.17 15.31
CA PRO A 40 -22.81 -8.92 16.53
C PRO A 40 -23.91 -7.90 16.26
N SER A 41 -24.86 -7.78 17.18
CA SER A 41 -25.91 -6.75 17.09
C SER A 41 -25.33 -5.34 16.99
N ILE A 42 -26.07 -4.43 16.36
CA ILE A 42 -25.68 -3.02 16.18
C ILE A 42 -25.30 -2.32 17.50
N GLU A 43 -25.88 -2.74 18.61
CA GLU A 43 -25.60 -2.22 19.95
C GLU A 43 -24.14 -2.42 20.36
N LYS A 44 -23.50 -3.49 19.88
CA LYS A 44 -22.09 -3.80 20.14
C LYS A 44 -21.14 -3.07 19.19
N PHE A 45 -21.66 -2.35 18.19
CA PHE A 45 -20.86 -1.46 17.34
C PHE A 45 -20.76 -0.08 18.01
N TYR A 46 -19.94 -0.03 19.06
CA TYR A 46 -19.49 1.22 19.67
C TYR A 46 -17.96 1.31 19.63
N SER A 47 -17.44 2.52 19.70
CA SER A 47 -16.02 2.79 19.89
C SER A 47 -15.88 4.01 20.78
N ASP A 48 -14.96 3.97 21.75
CA ASP A 48 -14.72 5.09 22.65
C ASP A 48 -14.32 6.38 21.90
N LEU A 49 -13.73 6.24 20.71
CA LEU A 49 -13.29 7.35 19.87
C LEU A 49 -14.41 7.98 19.03
N LYS A 50 -15.48 7.23 18.71
CA LYS A 50 -16.48 7.64 17.70
C LYS A 50 -17.94 7.43 18.12
N GLY A 51 -18.18 6.82 19.28
CA GLY A 51 -19.51 6.46 19.76
C GLY A 51 -20.18 5.34 18.96
N ARG A 52 -21.51 5.34 18.97
CA ARG A 52 -22.34 4.35 18.26
C ARG A 52 -22.46 4.66 16.78
N ILE A 53 -22.65 3.63 15.97
CA ILE A 53 -22.88 3.78 14.52
C ILE A 53 -24.36 3.96 14.18
N SER A 54 -24.65 4.48 12.99
CA SER A 54 -26.01 4.55 12.45
C SER A 54 -26.46 3.22 11.84
N GLN A 55 -27.78 3.03 11.70
CA GLN A 55 -28.35 1.85 11.04
C GLN A 55 -27.80 1.63 9.62
N LYS A 56 -27.69 2.71 8.82
CA LYS A 56 -27.09 2.69 7.47
C LYS A 56 -25.63 2.21 7.47
N ASN A 57 -24.90 2.47 8.54
CA ASN A 57 -23.51 2.03 8.72
C ASN A 57 -23.45 0.55 9.09
N TYR A 58 -24.38 0.08 9.93
CA TYR A 58 -24.48 -1.33 10.27
C TYR A 58 -24.89 -2.19 9.06
N GLU A 59 -25.89 -1.75 8.29
CA GLU A 59 -26.27 -2.39 7.01
C GLU A 59 -25.09 -2.43 6.03
N HIS A 60 -24.28 -1.37 6.00
CA HIS A 60 -23.06 -1.38 5.20
C HIS A 60 -22.08 -2.45 5.72
N ALA A 61 -21.82 -2.52 7.03
CA ALA A 61 -20.95 -3.55 7.61
C ALA A 61 -21.41 -4.98 7.26
N GLN A 62 -22.72 -5.24 7.29
CA GLN A 62 -23.31 -6.52 6.88
C GLN A 62 -23.09 -6.80 5.39
N LYS A 63 -23.25 -5.81 4.52
CA LYS A 63 -23.07 -5.97 3.07
C LYS A 63 -21.61 -6.12 2.63
N THR A 64 -20.67 -5.49 3.34
CA THR A 64 -19.25 -5.48 2.96
C THR A 64 -18.47 -6.68 3.50
N ALA A 65 -19.15 -7.68 4.10
CA ALA A 65 -18.59 -8.84 4.82
C ALA A 65 -17.22 -9.30 4.27
N PHE A 66 -16.16 -8.68 4.80
CA PHE A 66 -14.82 -8.79 4.25
C PHE A 66 -14.27 -10.22 4.39
N ARG A 67 -14.66 -10.90 5.46
CA ARG A 67 -14.36 -12.31 5.71
C ARG A 67 -14.95 -13.22 4.65
N GLU A 68 -16.25 -13.11 4.38
CA GLU A 68 -16.92 -13.91 3.34
C GLU A 68 -16.32 -13.66 1.96
N THR A 69 -16.05 -12.39 1.64
CA THR A 69 -15.42 -12.02 0.37
C THR A 69 -14.02 -12.61 0.25
N SER A 70 -13.20 -12.49 1.30
CA SER A 70 -11.84 -13.04 1.31
C SER A 70 -11.84 -14.57 1.21
N MET A 71 -12.72 -15.24 1.96
CA MET A 71 -12.87 -16.70 1.88
C MET A 71 -13.39 -17.14 0.49
N LYS A 72 -14.28 -16.37 -0.14
CA LYS A 72 -14.82 -16.71 -1.46
C LYS A 72 -13.81 -16.54 -2.58
N TYR A 73 -13.07 -15.44 -2.61
CA TYR A 73 -12.18 -15.11 -3.73
C TYR A 73 -10.73 -15.54 -3.51
N TYR A 74 -10.27 -15.52 -2.27
CA TYR A 74 -8.89 -15.88 -1.92
C TYR A 74 -8.78 -17.23 -1.24
N GLU A 75 -9.89 -17.75 -0.70
CA GLU A 75 -9.95 -18.96 0.13
C GLU A 75 -8.96 -18.88 1.31
N LEU A 76 -8.78 -17.67 1.82
CA LEU A 76 -8.01 -17.35 3.02
C LEU A 76 -8.92 -16.62 3.99
N ASP A 77 -8.92 -17.06 5.24
CA ASP A 77 -9.69 -16.40 6.29
C ASP A 77 -8.86 -15.23 6.86
N PRO A 78 -9.33 -13.97 6.73
CA PRO A 78 -8.61 -12.81 7.22
C PRO A 78 -8.40 -12.80 8.74
N SER A 79 -9.15 -13.59 9.52
CA SER A 79 -8.97 -13.68 10.97
C SER A 79 -7.67 -14.36 11.40
N HIS A 80 -7.00 -15.08 10.51
CA HIS A 80 -5.68 -15.69 10.78
C HIS A 80 -4.51 -14.72 10.57
N TYR A 81 -4.78 -13.48 10.16
CA TYR A 81 -3.75 -12.50 9.80
C TYR A 81 -3.76 -11.31 10.76
N VAL A 82 -2.57 -10.87 11.15
CA VAL A 82 -2.38 -9.69 12.01
C VAL A 82 -2.77 -8.40 11.26
N SER A 83 -2.61 -8.38 9.94
CA SER A 83 -2.89 -7.20 9.12
C SER A 83 -3.39 -7.55 7.72
N ALA A 84 -4.06 -6.60 7.08
CA ALA A 84 -4.44 -6.73 5.67
C ALA A 84 -3.21 -6.85 4.73
N ALA A 85 -2.06 -6.28 5.11
CA ALA A 85 -0.82 -6.43 4.34
C ALA A 85 -0.33 -7.88 4.37
N SER A 86 -0.35 -8.53 5.54
CA SER A 86 0.00 -9.95 5.68
C SER A 86 -0.93 -10.87 4.88
N LEU A 87 -2.24 -10.61 4.95
CA LEU A 87 -3.22 -11.34 4.13
C LEU A 87 -2.93 -11.14 2.64
N THR A 88 -2.80 -9.89 2.18
CA THR A 88 -2.60 -9.61 0.75
C THR A 88 -1.27 -10.17 0.21
N TRP A 89 -0.24 -10.26 1.04
CA TRP A 89 1.01 -10.94 0.71
C TRP A 89 0.80 -12.43 0.45
N ASP A 90 0.14 -13.15 1.36
CA ASP A 90 -0.16 -14.57 1.19
C ASP A 90 -1.11 -14.83 0.01
N VAL A 91 -2.11 -13.96 -0.18
CA VAL A 91 -2.99 -13.99 -1.35
C VAL A 91 -2.17 -13.88 -2.63
N MET A 92 -1.21 -12.95 -2.68
CA MET A 92 -0.33 -12.75 -3.84
C MET A 92 0.51 -14.00 -4.11
N LEU A 93 1.14 -14.58 -3.07
CA LEU A 93 1.93 -15.81 -3.22
C LEU A 93 1.07 -16.98 -3.69
N LYS A 94 -0.13 -17.17 -3.11
CA LYS A 94 -1.07 -18.23 -3.49
C LYS A 94 -1.54 -18.09 -4.93
N TYR A 95 -1.88 -16.86 -5.35
CA TYR A 95 -2.43 -16.61 -6.69
C TYR A 95 -1.37 -16.73 -7.79
N THR A 96 -0.17 -16.21 -7.55
CA THR A 96 0.92 -16.22 -8.54
C THR A 96 1.72 -17.52 -8.54
N GLY A 97 1.76 -18.25 -7.43
CA GLY A 97 2.61 -19.42 -7.24
C GLY A 97 4.11 -19.11 -7.25
N VAL A 98 4.49 -17.83 -7.20
CA VAL A 98 5.89 -17.40 -7.25
C VAL A 98 6.62 -17.83 -5.98
N LYS A 99 7.85 -18.30 -6.14
CA LYS A 99 8.76 -18.59 -5.03
C LYS A 99 9.82 -17.52 -5.01
N ILE A 100 9.76 -16.66 -4.00
CA ILE A 100 10.75 -15.59 -3.79
C ILE A 100 11.89 -16.20 -2.97
N GLU A 101 13.10 -16.15 -3.51
CA GLU A 101 14.30 -16.55 -2.79
C GLU A 101 14.57 -15.57 -1.64
N LEU A 102 14.95 -16.10 -0.48
CA LEU A 102 15.33 -15.29 0.67
C LEU A 102 16.84 -15.02 0.61
N PHE A 103 17.25 -13.84 1.06
CA PHE A 103 18.67 -13.58 1.26
C PHE A 103 19.25 -14.55 2.29
N THR A 104 20.27 -15.31 1.88
CA THR A 104 21.05 -16.18 2.77
C THR A 104 22.21 -15.46 3.43
N ASP A 105 22.64 -14.34 2.84
CA ASP A 105 23.73 -13.49 3.32
C ASP A 105 23.15 -12.20 3.95
N MET A 106 23.53 -11.96 5.21
CA MET A 106 23.10 -10.77 5.95
C MET A 106 23.63 -9.48 5.32
N GLU A 107 24.80 -9.51 4.69
CA GLU A 107 25.36 -8.35 4.01
C GLU A 107 24.54 -7.97 2.77
N MET A 108 24.02 -8.94 2.02
CA MET A 108 23.12 -8.70 0.88
C MET A 108 21.81 -8.08 1.33
N HIS A 109 21.24 -8.62 2.40
CA HIS A 109 20.04 -8.06 3.01
C HIS A 109 20.26 -6.60 3.43
N ASP A 110 21.30 -6.32 4.19
CA ASP A 110 21.59 -4.97 4.67
C ASP A 110 21.87 -3.99 3.54
N PHE A 111 22.52 -4.45 2.47
CA PHE A 111 22.71 -3.66 1.26
C PHE A 111 21.38 -3.32 0.60
N ALA A 112 20.50 -4.30 0.39
CA ALA A 112 19.18 -4.10 -0.21
C ALA A 112 18.33 -3.16 0.64
N GLU A 113 18.29 -3.37 1.96
CA GLU A 113 17.58 -2.53 2.92
C GLU A 113 18.07 -1.07 2.87
N LYS A 114 19.39 -0.86 2.86
CA LYS A 114 19.99 0.47 2.74
C LYS A 114 19.82 1.09 1.36
N ALA A 115 19.61 0.30 0.31
CA ALA A 115 19.33 0.78 -1.03
C ALA A 115 17.87 1.26 -1.18
N LYS A 116 16.92 0.75 -0.39
CA LYS A 116 15.51 1.15 -0.47
C LYS A 116 15.34 2.67 -0.31
N ARG A 117 14.50 3.27 -1.15
CA ARG A 117 14.09 4.67 -1.10
C ARG A 117 12.57 4.75 -1.11
N GLY A 118 12.02 5.71 -0.38
CA GLY A 118 10.59 5.99 -0.37
C GLY A 118 10.15 6.79 -1.61
N GLY A 119 8.95 7.34 -1.54
CA GLY A 119 8.42 8.22 -2.57
C GLY A 119 9.32 9.45 -2.80
N ILE A 120 9.42 9.87 -4.06
CA ILE A 120 10.16 11.07 -4.44
C ILE A 120 9.30 12.30 -4.10
N THR A 121 9.80 13.14 -3.20
CA THR A 121 9.20 14.46 -2.91
C THR A 121 10.23 15.53 -3.26
N MET A 122 9.94 16.31 -4.29
CA MET A 122 10.81 17.38 -4.76
C MET A 122 10.02 18.67 -4.93
N SER A 123 10.56 19.78 -4.42
CA SER A 123 10.04 21.11 -4.67
C SER A 123 11.10 21.93 -5.40
N CYS A 124 10.90 22.15 -6.70
CA CYS A 124 11.86 22.91 -7.51
C CYS A 124 11.77 24.43 -7.28
N ARG A 125 10.66 24.92 -6.71
CA ARG A 125 10.44 26.33 -6.35
C ARG A 125 9.56 26.42 -5.11
N CYS A 126 9.98 27.21 -4.12
CA CYS A 126 9.22 27.40 -2.87
C CYS A 126 7.87 28.10 -3.07
N TYR A 127 7.71 28.85 -4.17
CA TYR A 127 6.46 29.55 -4.47
C TYR A 127 6.23 29.67 -5.98
N PHE A 128 5.02 29.34 -6.41
CA PHE A 128 4.55 29.62 -7.76
C PHE A 128 3.06 30.00 -7.70
N LYS A 129 2.70 31.09 -8.37
CA LYS A 129 1.31 31.56 -8.46
C LYS A 129 0.90 31.65 -9.92
N ALA A 130 -0.10 30.87 -10.31
CA ALA A 130 -0.70 30.98 -11.63
C ALA A 130 -1.59 32.23 -11.73
N ASN A 131 -1.39 33.03 -12.78
CA ASN A 131 -2.31 34.05 -13.24
C ASN A 131 -3.48 33.43 -14.03
N ASN A 132 -4.45 32.86 -13.31
CA ASN A 132 -5.61 32.19 -13.89
C ASN A 132 -6.85 33.10 -13.82
N PRO A 133 -7.57 33.35 -14.94
CA PRO A 133 -8.80 34.14 -14.98
C PRO A 133 -9.91 33.70 -14.02
N LYS A 134 -9.90 32.43 -13.57
CA LYS A 134 -10.88 31.89 -12.61
C LYS A 134 -10.55 32.23 -11.16
N CYS A 135 -9.41 32.85 -10.88
CA CYS A 135 -8.97 33.21 -9.54
C CYS A 135 -9.26 34.68 -9.23
N LYS A 136 -9.57 34.99 -7.96
CA LYS A 136 -9.95 36.35 -7.50
C LYS A 136 -8.91 37.44 -7.81
N ASN A 137 -7.62 37.09 -7.88
CA ASN A 137 -6.52 38.04 -8.06
C ASN A 137 -5.94 37.96 -9.49
N PHE A 138 -6.79 37.72 -10.48
CA PHE A 138 -6.38 37.71 -11.88
C PHE A 138 -5.94 39.11 -12.34
N ASP A 139 -4.79 39.18 -13.00
CA ASP A 139 -4.28 40.42 -13.59
C ASP A 139 -4.27 40.29 -15.12
N ILE A 140 -5.07 41.12 -15.79
CA ILE A 140 -5.19 41.13 -17.25
C ILE A 140 -3.90 41.62 -17.95
N ARG A 141 -3.04 42.36 -17.23
CA ARG A 141 -1.77 42.88 -17.75
C ARG A 141 -0.67 41.83 -17.81
N ARG A 142 -0.86 40.69 -17.13
CA ARG A 142 0.12 39.60 -17.07
C ARG A 142 -0.30 38.44 -17.97
N PRO A 143 0.66 37.66 -18.51
CA PRO A 143 0.33 36.48 -19.29
C PRO A 143 -0.51 35.51 -18.45
N LYS A 144 -1.46 34.85 -19.09
CA LYS A 144 -2.28 33.81 -18.46
C LYS A 144 -1.43 32.57 -18.22
N THR A 145 -1.51 32.01 -17.03
CA THR A 145 -0.75 30.79 -16.66
C THR A 145 -1.64 29.88 -15.82
N TRP A 146 -1.38 28.57 -15.86
CA TRP A 146 -2.14 27.57 -15.13
C TRP A 146 -1.21 26.68 -14.32
N LEU A 147 -1.73 26.13 -13.23
CA LEU A 147 -1.10 25.05 -12.48
C LEU A 147 -1.80 23.75 -12.87
N SER A 148 -1.01 22.75 -13.26
CA SER A 148 -1.51 21.40 -13.48
C SER A 148 -1.29 20.57 -12.23
N TYR A 149 -2.31 19.82 -11.82
CA TYR A 149 -2.19 18.78 -10.79
C TYR A 149 -2.45 17.44 -11.48
N VAL A 150 -1.40 16.63 -11.58
CA VAL A 150 -1.45 15.30 -12.18
C VAL A 150 -1.13 14.30 -11.09
N ASP A 151 -2.00 13.31 -10.94
CA ASP A 151 -1.83 12.23 -9.99
C ASP A 151 -1.92 10.88 -10.72
N ALA A 152 -1.02 9.97 -10.36
CA ALA A 152 -0.95 8.65 -10.97
C ALA A 152 -1.89 7.68 -10.25
N ASN A 153 -2.91 7.19 -10.96
CA ASN A 153 -3.81 6.18 -10.41
C ASN A 153 -3.07 4.85 -10.22
N ASN A 154 -2.98 4.37 -8.97
CA ASN A 154 -2.38 3.09 -8.63
C ASN A 154 -0.91 2.92 -9.09
N LEU A 155 -0.07 3.92 -8.82
CA LEU A 155 1.34 3.93 -9.22
C LEU A 155 2.09 2.65 -8.82
N TYR A 156 1.97 2.22 -7.56
CA TYR A 156 2.65 1.01 -7.09
C TYR A 156 2.06 -0.27 -7.69
N GLY A 157 0.74 -0.37 -7.89
CA GLY A 157 0.14 -1.53 -8.54
C GLY A 157 0.62 -1.70 -9.98
N TRP A 158 0.78 -0.59 -10.71
CA TRP A 158 1.39 -0.62 -12.05
C TRP A 158 2.87 -1.03 -11.99
N ALA A 159 3.65 -0.50 -11.04
CA ALA A 159 5.05 -0.87 -10.86
C ALA A 159 5.23 -2.35 -10.48
N MET A 160 4.35 -2.89 -9.62
CA MET A 160 4.33 -4.31 -9.25
C MET A 160 3.92 -5.23 -10.41
N SER A 161 3.33 -4.69 -11.48
CA SER A 161 3.02 -5.45 -12.70
C SER A 161 4.21 -5.56 -13.66
N GLN A 162 5.32 -4.86 -13.36
CA GLN A 162 6.57 -4.97 -14.12
C GLN A 162 7.39 -6.17 -13.62
N TYR A 163 8.44 -6.53 -14.37
CA TYR A 163 9.37 -7.57 -13.94
C TYR A 163 10.13 -7.14 -12.68
N LEU A 164 10.06 -7.97 -11.63
CA LEU A 164 10.75 -7.77 -10.36
C LEU A 164 11.73 -8.90 -10.10
N GLN A 165 12.77 -8.63 -9.30
CA GLN A 165 13.74 -9.65 -8.91
C GLN A 165 13.07 -10.65 -7.96
N ILE A 166 13.18 -11.93 -8.27
CA ILE A 166 12.58 -13.04 -7.50
C ILE A 166 13.61 -13.98 -6.89
N GLY A 167 14.87 -13.97 -7.38
CA GLY A 167 15.93 -14.85 -6.89
C GLY A 167 17.20 -14.83 -7.73
N ASN A 168 18.05 -15.83 -7.51
CA ASN A 168 19.44 -15.99 -7.96
C ASN A 168 20.32 -14.80 -7.54
N TYR A 169 20.20 -14.38 -6.28
CA TYR A 169 20.97 -13.26 -5.76
C TYR A 169 22.44 -13.66 -5.59
N LYS A 170 23.33 -12.94 -6.26
CA LYS A 170 24.78 -13.13 -6.17
C LYS A 170 25.47 -11.78 -6.20
N TRP A 171 26.59 -11.68 -5.49
CA TRP A 171 27.50 -10.57 -5.66
C TRP A 171 28.13 -10.65 -7.04
N GLU A 172 27.95 -9.62 -7.86
CA GLU A 172 28.69 -9.47 -9.12
C GLU A 172 29.71 -8.36 -8.99
N TYR A 173 30.94 -8.66 -9.42
CA TYR A 173 31.99 -7.67 -9.56
C TYR A 173 31.89 -7.08 -10.97
N SER A 174 31.79 -5.76 -11.04
CA SER A 174 31.81 -5.01 -12.29
C SER A 174 33.11 -4.23 -12.40
N ASP A 175 33.83 -4.43 -13.50
CA ASP A 175 35.04 -3.66 -13.84
C ASP A 175 34.77 -2.14 -14.01
N GLU A 176 33.49 -1.74 -14.15
CA GLU A 176 33.09 -0.36 -14.34
C GLU A 176 32.89 0.39 -13.01
N PHE A 177 32.37 -0.29 -11.98
CA PHE A 177 32.06 0.32 -10.67
C PHE A 177 33.00 -0.11 -9.53
N LEU A 178 33.67 -1.26 -9.66
CA LEU A 178 34.32 -1.98 -8.56
C LEU A 178 35.68 -2.58 -8.98
N LYS A 179 36.60 -1.73 -9.45
CA LYS A 179 37.91 -2.11 -10.03
C LYS A 179 38.93 -2.76 -9.07
N ASP A 180 38.76 -2.63 -7.75
CA ASP A 180 39.71 -3.15 -6.75
C ASP A 180 38.98 -3.84 -5.58
N PRO A 181 39.12 -5.17 -5.40
CA PRO A 181 38.46 -5.94 -4.35
C PRO A 181 38.61 -5.37 -2.93
N GLU A 182 39.75 -4.79 -2.57
CA GLU A 182 39.97 -4.22 -1.22
C GLU A 182 39.26 -2.87 -1.06
N ASN A 183 39.32 -2.03 -2.09
CA ASN A 183 38.65 -0.74 -2.10
C ASN A 183 37.12 -0.91 -2.16
N ASN A 184 36.64 -1.98 -2.80
CA ASN A 184 35.22 -2.34 -2.88
C ASN A 184 34.66 -2.70 -1.50
N LYS A 185 35.37 -3.54 -0.72
CA LYS A 185 35.00 -3.79 0.68
C LYS A 185 34.97 -2.50 1.48
N LYS A 186 35.90 -1.57 1.24
CA LYS A 186 35.93 -0.27 1.91
C LYS A 186 34.75 0.63 1.52
N VAL A 187 34.38 0.70 0.24
CA VAL A 187 33.21 1.44 -0.26
C VAL A 187 31.92 0.84 0.26
N PHE A 188 31.77 -0.48 0.19
CA PHE A 188 30.63 -1.21 0.72
C PHE A 188 30.48 -0.98 2.22
N ASN A 189 31.57 -1.14 2.99
CA ASN A 189 31.59 -0.81 4.41
C ASN A 189 31.28 0.66 4.68
N THR A 190 31.66 1.57 3.79
CA THR A 190 31.32 3.01 3.92
C THR A 190 29.84 3.24 3.70
N ILE A 191 29.22 2.60 2.70
CA ILE A 191 27.77 2.65 2.45
C ILE A 191 27.01 2.05 3.63
N LEU A 192 27.45 0.89 4.11
CA LEU A 192 26.87 0.23 5.27
C LEU A 192 27.01 1.07 6.54
N LYS A 193 28.11 1.80 6.74
CA LYS A 193 28.35 2.64 7.93
C LYS A 193 27.72 4.03 7.86
N LYS A 194 27.39 4.54 6.67
CA LYS A 194 26.82 5.90 6.47
C LYS A 194 25.39 6.05 6.96
N ARG A 195 24.63 4.97 7.11
CA ARG A 195 23.35 4.94 7.83
C ARG A 195 23.45 3.97 9.01
N LYS A 196 23.35 4.49 10.23
CA LYS A 196 23.25 3.68 11.46
C LYS A 196 21.82 3.23 11.74
N ASP A 197 20.88 3.75 10.96
CA ASP A 197 19.46 3.91 11.25
C ASP A 197 18.58 3.33 10.13
N ALA A 198 19.08 2.33 9.40
CA ALA A 198 18.23 1.49 8.58
C ALA A 198 17.43 0.56 9.51
N THR A 199 16.28 1.03 9.97
CA THR A 199 15.14 0.18 10.37
C THR A 199 14.51 -0.50 9.18
#